data_AF-A0A1H8REA7-F1
#
_entry.id   AF-A0A1H8REA7-F1
#
_cell.length_a   1.000
_cell.length_b   1.000
_cell.length_c   1.000
_cell.angle_alpha   90.00
_cell.angle_beta   90.00
_cell.angle_gamma   90.00
#
_symmetry.space_group_name_H-M   'P 1'
#
loop_
_entity.id
_entity.type
_entity.pdbx_description
1 polymer ?
#
loop_
_entity_poly.entity_id
_entity_poly.type
_entity_poly.pdbx_seq_one_letter_code
_entity_poly.pdbx_strand_id
1 'polypeptide(L)'
;MAESVLVRCPACGQEHSYTAPTFPCACGSPVAPPVLVGGLPVEVRHRSWDDSWVRLRCPDCGRSDQWPQPEFDCACGALVRLPVSSEPGLAAGNAHTLPPPHEAPPVPAGQAPPPPTSRPPFRPVTIRTARDALTAASQYLKWLGFAGVRLAGDRSANGIDLRGDHLVAQVDPTTLPTPLRDVECLWLNCANEDATGAFFSLAGYAHDARLRADQLCVPLFVMDLTGTPQPVNDAADELIRRGPSANC
;
A
#
# COMPACT_ATOMS: atom_id res chain seq x y z
N MET A 1 -7.51 17.32 -30.06
CA MET A 1 -8.67 18.00 -29.42
C MET A 1 -9.10 17.08 -28.30
N ALA A 2 -9.20 17.58 -27.06
CA ALA A 2 -9.61 16.74 -25.94
C ALA A 2 -11.12 16.52 -26.03
N GLU A 3 -11.53 15.26 -26.16
CA GLU A 3 -12.93 14.88 -26.27
C GLU A 3 -13.57 15.00 -24.88
N SER A 4 -14.61 15.83 -24.77
CA SER A 4 -15.35 16.02 -23.53
C SER A 4 -16.63 15.19 -23.55
N VAL A 5 -16.88 14.45 -22.47
CA VAL A 5 -18.05 13.58 -22.30
C VAL A 5 -18.97 14.19 -21.27
N LEU A 6 -20.27 14.24 -21.56
CA LEU A 6 -21.29 14.63 -20.58
C LEU A 6 -21.63 13.44 -19.68
N VAL A 7 -21.57 13.67 -18.37
CA VAL A 7 -21.84 12.66 -17.35
C VAL A 7 -22.79 13.18 -16.29
N ARG A 8 -23.65 12.30 -15.79
CA ARG A 8 -24.62 12.61 -14.74
C ARG A 8 -24.17 12.06 -13.41
N CYS A 9 -24.21 12.88 -12.37
CA CYS A 9 -23.93 12.41 -11.02
C CYS A 9 -25.03 11.44 -10.54
N PRO A 10 -24.70 10.22 -10.09
CA PRO A 10 -25.70 9.26 -9.60
C PRO A 10 -26.36 9.69 -8.29
N ALA A 11 -25.72 10.57 -7.51
CA ALA A 11 -26.26 11.03 -6.22
C ALA A 11 -27.26 12.21 -6.37
N CYS A 12 -26.95 13.20 -7.20
CA CYS A 12 -27.75 14.43 -7.33
C CYS A 12 -28.38 14.66 -8.71
N GLY A 13 -28.03 13.84 -9.71
CA GLY A 13 -28.55 13.93 -11.07
C GLY A 13 -27.99 15.07 -11.93
N GLN A 14 -27.09 15.91 -11.39
CA GLN A 14 -26.50 17.05 -12.12
C GLN A 14 -25.61 16.58 -13.28
N GLU A 15 -25.63 17.34 -14.38
CA GLU A 15 -24.82 17.10 -15.57
C GLU A 15 -23.47 17.82 -15.47
N HIS A 16 -22.39 17.09 -15.76
CA HIS A 16 -21.01 17.58 -15.74
C HIS A 16 -20.33 17.29 -17.08
N SER A 17 -19.47 18.20 -17.53
CA SER A 17 -18.55 17.94 -18.64
C SER A 17 -17.23 17.39 -18.08
N TYR A 18 -16.85 16.18 -18.50
CA TYR A 18 -15.61 15.53 -18.10
C TYR A 18 -14.66 15.41 -19.29
N THR A 19 -13.40 15.80 -19.11
CA THR A 19 -12.34 15.68 -20.11
C THR A 19 -11.25 14.78 -19.54
N ALA A 20 -11.00 13.64 -20.19
CA ALA A 20 -10.01 12.67 -19.70
C ALA A 20 -8.58 13.25 -19.77
N PRO A 21 -7.80 13.17 -18.68
CA PRO A 21 -6.41 13.59 -18.70
C PRO A 21 -5.55 12.63 -19.54
N THR A 22 -4.57 13.18 -20.24
CA THR A 22 -3.63 12.43 -21.06
C THR A 22 -2.34 12.18 -20.30
N PHE A 23 -1.85 10.95 -20.29
CA PHE A 23 -0.63 10.55 -19.59
C PHE A 23 0.43 9.97 -20.55
N PRO A 24 1.73 10.16 -20.28
CA PRO A 24 2.79 9.65 -21.13
C PRO A 24 3.03 8.15 -20.91
N CYS A 25 2.94 7.34 -21.96
CA CYS A 25 3.41 5.96 -21.94
C CYS A 25 4.93 5.88 -21.88
N ALA A 26 5.47 4.75 -21.41
CA ALA A 26 6.91 4.47 -21.45
C ALA A 26 7.50 4.50 -22.89
N CYS A 27 6.67 4.32 -23.93
CA CYS A 27 7.06 4.48 -25.33
C CYS A 27 7.03 5.94 -25.82
N GLY A 28 6.59 6.89 -24.99
CA GLY A 28 6.43 8.31 -25.33
C GLY A 28 5.05 8.68 -25.91
N SER A 29 4.21 7.70 -26.26
CA SER A 29 2.86 8.00 -26.78
C SER A 29 1.92 8.51 -25.71
N PRO A 30 1.11 9.55 -25.99
CA PRO A 30 0.05 10.00 -25.11
C PRO A 30 -1.07 8.96 -25.02
N VAL A 31 -1.44 8.55 -23.81
CA VAL A 31 -2.54 7.63 -23.53
C VAL A 31 -3.59 8.35 -22.68
N ALA A 32 -4.83 8.39 -23.15
CA ALA A 32 -5.98 8.89 -22.40
C ALA A 32 -6.94 7.72 -22.12
N PRO A 33 -7.42 7.55 -20.88
CA PRO A 33 -8.42 6.53 -20.57
C PRO A 33 -9.70 6.71 -21.40
N PRO A 34 -10.16 5.69 -22.16
CA PRO A 34 -11.35 5.82 -22.99
C PRO A 34 -12.60 5.75 -22.11
N VAL A 35 -13.15 6.91 -21.78
CA VAL A 35 -14.42 7.03 -21.04
C VAL A 35 -15.59 6.57 -21.93
N LEU A 36 -16.44 5.68 -21.42
CA LEU A 36 -17.63 5.22 -22.13
C LEU A 36 -18.71 6.31 -22.13
N VAL A 37 -19.04 6.82 -23.31
CA VAL A 37 -20.16 7.75 -23.50
C VAL A 37 -21.48 7.04 -23.21
N GLY A 38 -22.23 7.53 -22.22
CA GLY A 38 -23.51 6.93 -21.81
C GLY A 38 -23.39 5.72 -20.88
N GLY A 39 -22.18 5.34 -20.47
CA GLY A 39 -22.01 4.32 -19.42
C GLY A 39 -22.51 4.83 -18.06
N LEU A 40 -23.00 3.94 -17.21
CA LEU A 40 -23.54 4.29 -15.88
C LEU A 40 -22.39 4.72 -14.95
N PRO A 41 -22.32 6.00 -14.53
CA PRO A 41 -21.33 6.45 -13.57
C PRO A 41 -21.65 5.89 -12.18
N VAL A 42 -20.62 5.54 -11.42
CA VAL A 42 -20.77 4.92 -10.09
C VAL A 42 -20.31 5.90 -9.01
N GLU A 43 -21.08 6.00 -7.93
CA GLU A 43 -20.67 6.71 -6.72
C GLU A 43 -19.61 5.88 -5.97
N VAL A 44 -18.42 6.43 -5.84
CA VAL A 44 -17.33 5.79 -5.08
C VAL A 44 -17.52 6.14 -3.60
N ARG A 45 -18.09 5.20 -2.85
CA ARG A 45 -18.24 5.33 -1.38
C ARG A 45 -17.01 4.89 -0.60
N HIS A 46 -16.21 4.02 -1.20
CA HIS A 46 -14.98 3.50 -0.62
C HIS A 46 -13.94 3.38 -1.73
N ARG A 47 -12.85 4.13 -1.62
CA ARG A 47 -11.75 4.08 -2.59
C ARG A 47 -10.77 3.02 -2.11
N SER A 48 -10.32 2.16 -3.01
CA SER A 48 -9.10 1.39 -2.77
C SER A 48 -8.10 1.69 -3.86
N TRP A 49 -6.79 1.55 -3.60
CA TRP A 49 -5.80 1.88 -4.62
C TRP A 49 -5.91 1.01 -5.86
N ASP A 50 -6.13 -0.30 -5.73
CA ASP A 50 -6.35 -1.18 -6.88
C ASP A 50 -7.52 -0.69 -7.76
N ASP A 51 -8.55 -0.17 -7.10
CA ASP A 51 -9.78 0.34 -7.70
C ASP A 51 -9.63 1.78 -8.28
N SER A 52 -8.53 2.48 -7.95
CA SER A 52 -8.17 3.79 -8.52
C SER A 52 -7.33 3.71 -9.79
N TRP A 53 -6.92 2.51 -10.20
CA TRP A 53 -6.22 2.25 -11.45
C TRP A 53 -7.09 1.43 -12.41
N VAL A 54 -6.97 1.70 -13.70
CA VAL A 54 -7.48 0.85 -14.78
C VAL A 54 -6.32 0.39 -15.64
N ARG A 55 -6.31 -0.90 -15.96
CA ARG A 55 -5.36 -1.47 -16.90
C ARG A 55 -5.81 -1.18 -18.33
N LEU A 56 -5.03 -0.40 -19.07
CA LEU A 56 -5.29 -0.09 -20.48
C LEU A 56 -4.11 -0.50 -21.34
N ARG A 57 -4.42 -0.81 -22.60
CA ARG A 57 -3.41 -1.10 -23.61
C ARG A 57 -3.04 0.19 -24.35
N CYS A 58 -1.75 0.47 -24.47
CA CYS A 58 -1.28 1.56 -25.32
C CYS A 58 -1.61 1.23 -26.79
N PRO A 59 -2.27 2.13 -27.54
CA PRO A 59 -2.63 1.87 -28.94
C PRO A 59 -1.40 1.81 -29.86
N ASP A 60 -0.31 2.50 -29.53
CA ASP A 60 0.92 2.49 -30.33
C ASP A 60 1.83 1.28 -30.06
N CYS A 61 2.24 1.08 -28.80
CA CYS A 61 3.20 0.03 -28.45
C CYS A 61 2.54 -1.29 -28.03
N GLY A 62 1.22 -1.31 -27.85
CA GLY A 62 0.47 -2.50 -27.46
C GLY A 62 0.71 -2.99 -26.02
N ARG A 63 1.51 -2.28 -25.21
CA ARG A 63 1.78 -2.63 -23.81
C ARG A 63 0.56 -2.37 -22.93
N SER A 64 0.23 -3.32 -22.07
CA SER A 64 -0.77 -3.14 -21.00
C SER A 64 -0.09 -2.55 -19.76
N ASP A 65 -0.57 -1.39 -19.31
CA ASP A 65 -0.06 -0.71 -18.12
C ASP A 65 -1.21 -0.12 -17.31
N GLN A 66 -0.93 0.41 -16.11
CA GLN A 66 -1.95 0.89 -15.18
C GLN A 66 -2.04 2.42 -15.24
N TRP A 67 -3.27 2.93 -15.41
CA TRP A 67 -3.55 4.36 -15.52
C TRP A 67 -4.60 4.79 -14.50
N PRO A 68 -4.57 6.03 -13.99
CA PRO A 68 -5.59 6.50 -13.05
C PRO A 68 -6.98 6.39 -13.66
N GLN A 69 -7.95 5.89 -12.88
CA GLN A 69 -9.34 5.86 -13.32
C GLN A 69 -9.89 7.28 -13.49
N PRO A 70 -10.78 7.50 -14.47
CA PRO A 70 -11.44 8.79 -14.66
C PRO A 70 -12.48 9.01 -13.56
N GLU A 71 -12.14 9.88 -12.61
CA GLU A 71 -12.97 10.24 -11.46
C GLU A 71 -13.12 11.77 -11.39
N PHE A 72 -14.26 12.26 -10.88
CA PHE A 72 -14.47 13.68 -10.57
C PHE A 72 -15.28 13.86 -9.28
N ASP A 73 -15.01 14.94 -8.56
CA ASP A 73 -15.84 15.38 -7.44
C ASP A 73 -17.04 16.20 -7.95
N CYS A 74 -18.23 15.84 -7.49
CA CYS A 74 -19.42 16.63 -7.71
C CYS A 74 -19.59 17.61 -6.53
N ALA A 75 -20.10 18.82 -6.79
CA ALA A 75 -20.40 19.82 -5.76
C ALA A 75 -21.39 19.34 -4.67
N CYS A 76 -22.12 18.24 -4.91
CA CYS A 76 -22.97 17.60 -3.90
C CYS A 76 -22.19 16.74 -2.88
N GLY A 77 -20.87 16.58 -3.05
CA GLY A 77 -20.00 15.79 -2.19
C GLY A 77 -19.77 14.35 -2.67
N ALA A 78 -20.40 13.91 -3.76
CA ALA A 78 -20.18 12.59 -4.33
C ALA A 78 -18.90 12.54 -5.17
N LEU A 79 -18.06 11.53 -4.93
CA LEU A 79 -16.98 11.14 -5.85
C LEU A 79 -17.56 10.21 -6.90
N VAL A 80 -17.50 10.62 -8.17
CA VAL A 80 -18.10 9.89 -9.28
C VAL A 80 -17.01 9.30 -10.16
N ARG A 81 -17.10 8.01 -10.41
CA ARG A 81 -16.22 7.30 -11.34
C ARG A 81 -16.94 7.02 -12.65
N LEU A 82 -16.23 7.29 -13.75
CA LEU A 82 -16.74 7.02 -15.08
C LEU A 82 -16.31 5.62 -15.54
N PRO A 83 -17.23 4.85 -16.17
CA PRO A 83 -16.88 3.58 -16.75
C PRO A 83 -15.93 3.78 -17.94
N VAL A 84 -14.90 2.95 -18.03
CA VAL A 84 -13.94 2.96 -19.13
C VAL A 84 -14.16 1.76 -20.05
N SER A 85 -13.97 1.99 -21.36
CA SER A 85 -14.03 0.97 -22.39
C SER A 85 -12.85 0.01 -22.22
N SER A 86 -13.00 -0.97 -21.34
CA SER A 86 -12.11 -2.11 -21.28
C SER A 86 -12.62 -3.10 -22.32
N GLU A 87 -11.84 -3.45 -23.33
CA GLU A 87 -12.18 -4.62 -24.14
C GLU A 87 -12.30 -5.82 -23.16
N PRO A 88 -13.43 -6.57 -23.16
CA PRO A 88 -13.66 -7.63 -22.18
C PRO A 88 -12.70 -8.80 -22.43
N GLY A 89 -11.55 -8.75 -21.77
CA GLY A 89 -10.55 -9.81 -21.71
C GLY A 89 -10.61 -10.55 -20.39
N LEU A 90 -11.56 -11.50 -20.29
CA LEU A 90 -11.68 -12.58 -19.31
C LEU A 90 -11.55 -12.21 -17.81
N ALA A 91 -12.70 -12.06 -17.18
CA ALA A 91 -12.95 -12.82 -15.96
C ALA A 91 -12.88 -14.32 -16.31
N ALA A 92 -11.81 -14.99 -15.90
CA ALA A 92 -11.74 -16.44 -15.80
C ALA A 92 -11.06 -16.78 -14.48
N GLY A 93 -11.84 -17.37 -13.58
CA GLY A 93 -11.27 -18.17 -12.52
C GLY A 93 -10.59 -19.41 -13.08
N ASN A 94 -10.04 -20.16 -12.11
CA ASN A 94 -9.80 -21.59 -12.13
C ASN A 94 -8.38 -22.01 -12.57
N ALA A 95 -7.67 -22.53 -11.56
CA ALA A 95 -6.83 -23.72 -11.64
C ALA A 95 -5.57 -23.63 -12.51
N HIS A 96 -4.50 -23.09 -11.92
CA HIS A 96 -3.17 -23.62 -12.20
C HIS A 96 -2.96 -24.90 -11.38
N THR A 97 -3.17 -26.01 -12.08
CA THR A 97 -2.79 -27.38 -11.76
C THR A 97 -1.36 -27.46 -11.20
N LEU A 98 -1.25 -27.91 -9.95
CA LEU A 98 0.01 -28.34 -9.34
C LEU A 98 0.53 -29.62 -10.03
N PRO A 99 1.86 -29.76 -10.26
CA PRO A 99 2.47 -31.04 -10.64
C PRO A 99 2.48 -32.06 -9.48
N PRO A 100 2.56 -33.38 -9.77
CA PRO A 100 2.34 -34.47 -8.81
C PRO A 100 3.43 -34.60 -7.71
N PRO A 101 3.11 -35.31 -6.61
CA PRO A 101 3.92 -35.35 -5.39
C PRO A 101 5.14 -36.27 -5.55
N HIS A 102 6.33 -35.74 -5.27
CA HIS A 102 7.53 -36.55 -5.07
C HIS A 102 7.65 -36.98 -3.60
N GLU A 103 7.93 -38.27 -3.44
CA GLU A 103 8.15 -39.06 -2.23
C GLU A 103 8.81 -38.35 -1.04
N ALA A 104 8.19 -38.54 0.12
CA ALA A 104 8.74 -38.22 1.43
C ALA A 104 9.83 -39.25 1.84
N PRO A 105 10.99 -38.80 2.35
CA PRO A 105 11.86 -39.63 3.18
C PRO A 105 11.43 -39.57 4.67
N PRO A 106 11.85 -40.56 5.48
CA PRO A 106 11.27 -40.84 6.79
C PRO A 106 11.67 -39.82 7.86
N VAL A 107 10.71 -39.58 8.75
CA VAL A 107 10.85 -38.81 9.99
C VAL A 107 11.70 -39.60 11.00
N PRO A 108 12.72 -38.99 11.64
CA PRO A 108 13.16 -39.41 12.95
C PRO A 108 12.47 -38.55 14.02
N ALA A 109 12.08 -39.23 15.07
CA ALA A 109 11.37 -38.72 16.22
C ALA A 109 12.09 -37.55 16.93
N GLY A 110 11.26 -36.65 17.45
CA GLY A 110 11.47 -35.97 18.73
C GLY A 110 12.75 -35.15 18.88
N GLN A 111 12.71 -33.88 18.46
CA GLN A 111 13.60 -32.86 19.01
C GLN A 111 12.77 -31.68 19.51
N ALA A 112 13.04 -31.35 20.78
CA ALA A 112 12.51 -30.23 21.54
C ALA A 112 12.60 -28.90 20.75
N PRO A 113 11.73 -27.91 21.06
CA PRO A 113 11.74 -26.62 20.37
C PRO A 113 13.13 -25.98 20.43
N PRO A 114 13.70 -25.52 19.30
CA PRO A 114 15.00 -24.87 19.30
C PRO A 114 14.93 -23.52 20.03
N PRO A 115 16.02 -23.11 20.71
CA PRO A 115 16.15 -21.78 21.32
C PRO A 115 16.09 -20.67 20.25
N PRO A 116 15.79 -19.40 20.62
CA PRO A 116 15.55 -18.32 19.66
C PRO A 116 16.74 -18.17 18.70
N THR A 117 16.49 -18.45 17.42
CA THR A 117 17.46 -18.35 16.33
C THR A 117 17.99 -16.92 16.25
N SER A 118 19.32 -16.76 16.30
CA SER A 118 19.96 -15.52 15.90
C SER A 118 19.51 -15.15 14.49
N ARG A 119 18.76 -14.06 14.38
CA ARG A 119 18.23 -13.55 13.13
C ARG A 119 19.40 -13.27 12.17
N PRO A 120 19.36 -13.73 10.90
CA PRO A 120 20.44 -13.46 9.94
C PRO A 120 20.65 -11.94 9.78
N PRO A 121 21.82 -11.45 9.37
CA PRO A 121 22.01 -10.01 9.16
C PRO A 121 21.03 -9.47 8.10
N PHE A 122 20.41 -8.33 8.39
CA PHE A 122 19.50 -7.66 7.46
C PHE A 122 20.26 -7.24 6.19
N ARG A 123 19.64 -7.42 5.03
CA ARG A 123 20.19 -7.00 3.74
C ARG A 123 19.43 -5.76 3.25
N PRO A 124 20.01 -4.55 3.36
CA PRO A 124 19.30 -3.33 3.05
C PRO A 124 19.16 -3.10 1.55
N VAL A 125 18.13 -2.32 1.18
CA VAL A 125 17.87 -1.87 -0.19
C VAL A 125 18.10 -0.37 -0.25
N THR A 126 18.97 0.09 -1.16
CA THR A 126 19.21 1.53 -1.31
C THR A 126 17.94 2.27 -1.69
N ILE A 127 17.63 3.35 -0.97
CA ILE A 127 16.42 4.14 -1.18
C ILE A 127 16.71 5.27 -2.15
N ARG A 128 16.08 5.25 -3.34
CA ARG A 128 16.16 6.33 -4.34
C ARG A 128 14.80 7.00 -4.58
N THR A 129 13.73 6.27 -4.29
CA THR A 129 12.35 6.69 -4.49
C THR A 129 11.49 6.35 -3.27
N ALA A 130 10.31 6.96 -3.16
CA ALA A 130 9.34 6.62 -2.12
C ALA A 130 8.94 5.13 -2.16
N ARG A 131 8.91 4.52 -3.35
CA ARG A 131 8.64 3.08 -3.52
C ARG A 131 9.75 2.21 -2.94
N ASP A 132 11.00 2.67 -3.02
CA ASP A 132 12.13 1.97 -2.42
C ASP A 132 12.06 2.01 -0.89
N ALA A 133 11.61 3.13 -0.31
CA ALA A 133 11.39 3.24 1.14
C ALA A 133 10.32 2.25 1.63
N LEU A 134 9.20 2.12 0.89
CA LEU A 134 8.17 1.12 1.17
C LEU A 134 8.72 -0.31 1.04
N THR A 135 9.55 -0.55 0.02
CA THR A 135 10.17 -1.85 -0.20
C THR A 135 11.13 -2.20 0.95
N ALA A 136 11.98 -1.26 1.37
CA ALA A 136 12.91 -1.42 2.48
C ALA A 136 12.16 -1.71 3.80
N ALA A 137 11.13 -0.92 4.13
CA ALA A 137 10.29 -1.16 5.31
C ALA A 137 9.61 -2.55 5.24
N SER A 138 9.06 -2.93 4.09
CA SER A 138 8.42 -4.25 3.93
C SER A 138 9.39 -5.42 4.11
N GLN A 139 10.63 -5.30 3.60
CA GLN A 139 11.66 -6.32 3.77
C GLN A 139 12.13 -6.39 5.23
N TYR A 140 12.24 -5.24 5.88
CA TYR A 140 12.60 -5.17 7.29
C TYR A 140 11.56 -5.84 8.18
N LEU A 141 10.28 -5.57 7.96
CA LEU A 141 9.19 -6.21 8.72
C LEU A 141 9.14 -7.73 8.48
N LYS A 142 9.34 -8.19 7.25
CA LYS A 142 9.48 -9.63 6.95
C LYS A 142 10.69 -10.25 7.65
N TRP A 143 11.80 -9.53 7.69
CA TRP A 143 13.01 -9.94 8.41
C TRP A 143 12.79 -10.01 9.92
N LEU A 144 12.00 -9.09 10.49
CA LEU A 144 11.58 -9.14 11.90
C LEU A 144 10.75 -10.38 12.22
N GLY A 145 10.09 -10.97 11.22
CA GLY A 145 9.31 -12.21 11.32
C GLY A 145 7.84 -12.05 10.96
N PHE A 146 7.39 -10.85 10.59
CA PHE A 146 5.99 -10.63 10.23
C PHE A 146 5.63 -11.36 8.92
N ALA A 147 4.57 -12.15 8.96
CA ALA A 147 4.02 -12.84 7.81
C ALA A 147 3.05 -11.95 7.02
N GLY A 148 2.85 -12.29 5.75
CA GLY A 148 1.81 -11.64 4.95
C GLY A 148 2.03 -10.16 4.63
N VAL A 149 3.21 -9.57 4.91
CA VAL A 149 3.46 -8.14 4.69
C VAL A 149 3.30 -7.77 3.21
N ARG A 150 2.27 -6.98 2.95
CA ARG A 150 1.86 -6.45 1.65
C ARG A 150 1.74 -4.93 1.75
N LEU A 151 1.91 -4.25 0.63
CA LEU A 151 1.51 -2.85 0.57
C LEU A 151 0.01 -2.78 0.80
N ALA A 152 -0.39 -1.95 1.75
CA ALA A 152 -1.78 -1.54 1.86
C ALA A 152 -2.11 -0.87 0.54
N GLY A 153 -3.18 -1.33 -0.11
CA GLY A 153 -3.64 -0.69 -1.33
C GLY A 153 -3.83 0.79 -1.07
N ASP A 154 -4.77 1.16 -0.20
CA ASP A 154 -5.22 2.54 -0.09
C ASP A 154 -4.52 3.38 1.00
N ARG A 155 -3.59 4.23 0.58
CA ARG A 155 -2.94 5.25 1.42
C ARG A 155 -3.89 6.39 1.84
N SER A 156 -5.08 6.50 1.21
CA SER A 156 -5.85 7.74 1.15
C SER A 156 -6.72 8.08 2.36
N ALA A 157 -7.13 7.12 3.19
CA ALA A 157 -8.06 7.41 4.30
C ALA A 157 -7.38 7.38 5.69
N ASN A 158 -6.43 6.45 5.88
CA ASN A 158 -5.94 6.11 7.23
C ASN A 158 -4.43 6.32 7.41
N GLY A 159 -3.70 6.72 6.36
CA GLY A 159 -2.25 6.91 6.41
C GLY A 159 -1.43 5.60 6.50
N ILE A 160 -2.06 4.43 6.30
CA ILE A 160 -1.39 3.13 6.40
C ILE A 160 -0.81 2.71 5.05
N ASP A 161 0.46 2.31 5.04
CA ASP A 161 1.19 1.95 3.83
C ASP A 161 1.47 0.45 3.70
N LEU A 162 1.58 -0.27 4.81
CA LEU A 162 1.90 -1.69 4.86
C LEU A 162 0.96 -2.40 5.83
N ARG A 163 0.49 -3.59 5.43
CA ARG A 163 -0.27 -4.49 6.30
C ARG A 163 0.28 -5.90 6.24
N GLY A 164 0.29 -6.58 7.36
CA GLY A 164 0.62 -8.00 7.48
C GLY A 164 -0.31 -8.68 8.47
N ASP A 165 -0.04 -9.96 8.75
CA ASP A 165 -0.79 -10.69 9.76
C ASP A 165 -0.50 -10.06 11.13
N HIS A 166 -1.51 -9.44 11.76
CA HIS A 166 -1.40 -8.65 13.00
C HIS A 166 -0.40 -7.48 12.95
N LEU A 167 -0.18 -6.89 11.77
CA LEU A 167 0.73 -5.76 11.58
C LEU A 167 0.09 -4.66 10.75
N VAL A 168 0.24 -3.43 11.23
CA VAL A 168 -0.07 -2.20 10.51
C VAL A 168 1.16 -1.31 10.55
N ALA A 169 1.62 -0.84 9.39
CA ALA A 169 2.77 0.05 9.34
C ALA A 169 2.59 1.22 8.37
N GLN A 170 3.20 2.34 8.73
CA GLN A 170 3.18 3.58 7.97
C GLN A 170 4.61 3.97 7.58
N VAL A 171 4.76 4.52 6.38
CA VAL A 171 6.03 4.98 5.83
C VAL A 171 5.88 6.41 5.33
N ASP A 172 6.63 7.32 5.95
CA ASP A 172 6.76 8.71 5.53
C ASP A 172 8.04 8.90 4.70
N PRO A 173 7.95 8.97 3.35
CA PRO A 173 9.08 9.20 2.47
C PRO A 173 9.40 10.69 2.31
N THR A 174 8.75 11.58 3.06
CA THR A 174 9.01 13.02 2.93
C THR A 174 10.32 13.42 3.59
N THR A 175 10.82 14.59 3.19
CA THR A 175 12.03 15.19 3.78
C THR A 175 11.72 16.11 4.96
N LEU A 176 10.48 16.10 5.46
CA LEU A 176 10.04 16.92 6.59
C LEU A 176 9.83 16.04 7.82
N PRO A 177 10.10 16.53 9.05
CA PRO A 177 9.84 15.78 10.25
C PRO A 177 8.37 15.37 10.35
N THR A 178 8.12 14.10 10.61
CA THR A 178 6.78 13.54 10.74
C THR A 178 6.05 14.18 11.94
N PRO A 179 4.85 14.73 11.74
CA PRO A 179 4.09 15.42 12.79
C PRO A 179 3.38 14.44 13.74
N LEU A 180 3.05 14.93 14.94
CA LEU A 180 2.34 14.21 15.99
C LEU A 180 1.08 13.47 15.51
N ARG A 181 0.24 14.16 14.72
CA ARG A 181 -1.04 13.63 14.22
C ARG A 181 -0.89 12.28 13.50
N ASP A 182 0.21 12.07 12.78
CA ASP A 182 0.39 10.87 11.97
C ASP A 182 0.70 9.66 12.87
N VAL A 183 1.42 9.88 13.97
CA VAL A 183 1.66 8.87 15.01
C VAL A 183 0.35 8.48 15.71
N GLU A 184 -0.49 9.44 16.04
CA GLU A 184 -1.79 9.18 16.69
C GLU A 184 -2.76 8.45 15.75
N CYS A 185 -2.78 8.81 14.47
CA CYS A 185 -3.53 8.09 13.45
C CYS A 185 -3.08 6.64 13.31
N LEU A 186 -1.77 6.37 13.27
CA LEU A 186 -1.25 5.00 13.25
C LEU A 186 -1.71 4.23 14.49
N TRP A 187 -1.58 4.81 15.68
CA TRP A 187 -2.01 4.17 16.93
C TRP A 187 -3.50 3.81 16.93
N LEU A 188 -4.37 4.72 16.48
CA LEU A 188 -5.81 4.44 16.37
C LEU A 188 -6.12 3.29 15.41
N ASN A 189 -5.42 3.21 14.28
CA ASN A 189 -5.58 2.10 13.34
C ASN A 189 -5.12 0.77 13.96
N CYS A 190 -4.01 0.78 14.69
CA CYS A 190 -3.50 -0.40 15.39
C CYS A 190 -4.49 -0.91 16.44
N ALA A 191 -5.05 0.00 17.24
CA ALA A 191 -6.04 -0.31 18.26
C ALA A 191 -7.35 -0.86 17.65
N ASN A 192 -7.76 -0.32 16.50
CA ASN A 192 -8.97 -0.77 15.80
C ASN A 192 -8.83 -2.16 15.18
N GLU A 193 -7.63 -2.53 14.74
CA GLU A 193 -7.35 -3.81 14.07
C GLU A 193 -6.72 -4.86 14.99
N ASP A 194 -6.54 -4.53 16.29
CA ASP A 194 -5.80 -5.33 17.27
C ASP A 194 -4.44 -5.82 16.71
N ALA A 195 -3.72 -4.86 16.10
CA ALA A 195 -2.50 -5.11 15.35
C ALA A 195 -1.31 -4.37 15.95
N THR A 196 -0.11 -4.91 15.77
CA THR A 196 1.13 -4.23 16.12
C THR A 196 1.40 -3.10 15.12
N GLY A 197 1.73 -1.91 15.64
CA GLY A 197 2.10 -0.74 14.83
C GLY A 197 3.59 -0.67 14.54
N ALA A 198 3.97 -0.09 13.39
CA ALA A 198 5.33 0.41 13.17
C ALA A 198 5.33 1.63 12.25
N PHE A 199 6.05 2.69 12.63
CA PHE A 199 6.22 3.89 11.80
C PHE A 199 7.65 3.97 11.28
N PHE A 200 7.82 4.21 9.98
CA PHE A 200 9.10 4.48 9.34
C PHE A 200 9.11 5.88 8.73
N SER A 201 10.15 6.67 8.99
CA SER A 201 10.31 8.02 8.43
C SER A 201 11.70 8.22 7.85
N LEU A 202 11.82 8.90 6.70
CA LEU A 202 13.11 9.29 6.13
C LEU A 202 13.72 10.51 6.83
N ALA A 203 12.90 11.51 7.17
CA ALA A 203 13.35 12.74 7.81
C ALA A 203 13.32 12.68 9.34
N GLY A 204 12.79 11.59 9.90
CA GLY A 204 12.57 11.44 11.34
C GLY A 204 11.33 12.16 11.82
N TYR A 205 11.26 12.41 13.12
CA TYR A 205 10.04 12.76 13.82
C TYR A 205 10.17 14.10 14.53
N ALA A 206 9.07 14.87 14.55
CA ALA A 206 8.97 16.02 15.43
C ALA A 206 9.13 15.61 16.91
N HIS A 207 9.55 16.54 17.76
CA HIS A 207 9.87 16.21 19.16
C HIS A 207 8.64 15.76 19.96
N ASP A 208 7.51 16.43 19.75
CA ASP A 208 6.20 16.08 20.30
C ASP A 208 5.72 14.70 19.81
N ALA A 209 5.93 14.39 18.54
CA ALA A 209 5.61 13.08 17.95
C ALA A 209 6.37 11.93 18.65
N ARG A 210 7.67 12.13 18.96
CA ARG A 210 8.48 11.13 19.69
C ARG A 210 7.97 10.92 21.10
N LEU A 211 7.78 11.99 21.87
CA LEU A 211 7.26 11.91 23.24
C LEU A 211 5.90 11.21 23.29
N ARG A 212 5.05 11.46 22.30
CA ARG A 212 3.75 10.79 22.21
C ARG A 212 3.87 9.32 21.85
N ALA A 213 4.75 8.95 20.92
CA ALA A 213 4.99 7.57 20.56
C ALA A 213 5.46 6.74 21.76
N ASP A 214 6.29 7.31 22.64
CA ASP A 214 6.73 6.65 23.87
C ASP A 214 5.58 6.39 24.84
N GLN A 215 4.65 7.34 24.97
CA GLN A 215 3.45 7.17 25.79
C GLN A 215 2.49 6.12 25.24
N LEU A 216 2.41 6.01 23.91
CA LEU A 216 1.50 5.10 23.20
C LEU A 216 2.16 3.74 22.87
N CYS A 217 3.43 3.55 23.22
CA CYS A 217 4.25 2.40 22.86
C CYS A 217 4.27 2.12 21.35
N VAL A 218 4.28 3.17 20.52
CA VAL A 218 4.36 3.03 19.05
C VAL A 218 5.82 2.90 18.64
N PRO A 219 6.22 1.79 17.99
CA PRO A 219 7.57 1.61 17.45
C PRO A 219 7.89 2.62 16.35
N LEU A 220 8.92 3.44 16.56
CA LEU A 220 9.40 4.42 15.60
C LEU A 220 10.75 4.03 15.01
N PHE A 221 10.85 4.09 13.68
CA PHE A 221 12.07 3.83 12.93
C PHE A 221 12.42 5.01 12.03
N VAL A 222 13.71 5.32 11.92
CA VAL A 222 14.26 6.21 10.88
C VAL A 222 14.94 5.37 9.83
N MET A 223 14.71 5.67 8.56
CA MET A 223 15.41 5.05 7.44
C MET A 223 16.32 6.06 6.77
N ASP A 224 17.58 5.69 6.57
CA ASP A 224 18.50 6.46 5.75
C ASP A 224 18.46 6.00 4.28
N LEU A 225 19.18 6.71 3.40
CA LEU A 225 19.27 6.35 1.97
C LEU A 225 19.98 5.01 1.72
N THR A 226 20.67 4.46 2.73
CA THR A 226 21.26 3.11 2.67
C THR A 226 20.20 2.03 2.84
N GLY A 227 19.05 2.38 3.44
CA GLY A 227 17.87 1.52 3.55
C GLY A 227 17.85 0.62 4.77
N THR A 228 18.66 0.92 5.79
CA THR A 228 18.62 0.19 7.08
C THR A 228 17.77 0.98 8.08
N PRO A 229 16.61 0.46 8.52
CA PRO A 229 15.83 1.13 9.56
C PRO A 229 16.56 1.09 10.91
N GLN A 230 16.66 2.25 11.56
CA GLN A 230 17.22 2.42 12.90
C GLN A 230 16.09 2.69 13.91
N PRO A 231 16.08 2.00 15.07
CA PRO A 231 15.10 2.27 16.12
C PRO A 231 15.34 3.66 16.71
N VAL A 232 14.24 4.37 16.99
CA VAL A 232 14.25 5.72 17.58
C VAL A 232 13.88 5.68 19.06
N ASN A 233 13.08 4.70 19.47
CA ASN A 233 12.57 4.57 20.83
C ASN A 233 12.58 3.13 21.35
N ASP A 234 12.39 2.99 22.67
CA ASP A 234 12.41 1.70 23.36
C ASP A 234 11.37 0.71 22.81
N ALA A 235 10.21 1.20 22.34
CA ALA A 235 9.20 0.37 21.70
C ALA A 235 9.71 -0.27 20.39
N ALA A 236 10.52 0.46 19.61
CA ALA A 236 11.17 -0.07 18.42
C ALA A 236 12.26 -1.08 18.76
N ASP A 237 13.08 -0.81 19.77
CA ASP A 237 14.08 -1.78 20.26
C ASP A 237 13.43 -3.08 20.75
N GLU A 238 12.31 -2.98 21.46
CA GLU A 238 11.58 -4.15 21.93
C GLU A 238 10.95 -4.93 20.78
N LEU A 239 10.41 -4.24 19.76
CA LEU A 239 9.92 -4.88 18.55
C LEU A 239 11.03 -5.63 17.80
N ILE A 240 12.23 -5.05 17.71
CA ILE A 240 13.39 -5.72 17.10
C ILE A 240 13.73 -6.99 17.88
N ARG A 241 13.79 -6.89 19.21
CA ARG A 241 14.21 -7.96 20.12
C ARG A 241 13.23 -9.13 20.16
N ARG A 242 11.93 -8.85 20.22
CA ARG A 242 10.88 -9.87 20.33
C ARG A 242 10.38 -10.37 18.97
N GLY A 243 10.41 -9.53 17.94
CA GLY A 243 9.74 -9.82 16.66
C GLY A 243 8.23 -9.68 16.76
N PRO A 244 7.44 -10.23 15.82
CA PRO A 244 5.99 -10.30 15.95
C PRO A 244 5.65 -11.03 17.26
N SER A 245 4.94 -10.34 18.15
CA SER A 245 4.36 -10.99 19.33
C SER A 245 3.33 -11.99 18.81
N ALA A 246 3.69 -13.26 18.71
CA ALA A 246 2.71 -14.33 18.69
C ALA A 246 1.99 -14.25 20.03
N ASN A 247 0.85 -13.57 20.08
CA ASN A 247 0.04 -13.58 21.28
C ASN A 247 -0.41 -15.02 21.51
N CYS A 248 -0.15 -15.52 22.73
CA CYS A 248 -0.69 -16.76 23.25
C CYS A 248 -2.22 -16.74 23.24
#